data_AF-A0A453P6U7-F1
#
_entry.id   AF-A0A453P6U7-F1
#
_cell.length_a   1.000
_cell.length_b   1.000
_cell.length_c   1.000
_cell.angle_alpha   90.00
_cell.angle_beta   90.00
_cell.angle_gamma   90.00
#
_symmetry.space_group_name_H-M   'P 1'
#
loop_
_entity.id
_entity.type
_entity.pdbx_description
1 polymer ?
#
loop_
_entity_poly.entity_id
_entity_poly.type
_entity_poly.pdbx_seq_one_letter_code
_entity_poly.pdbx_strand_id
1 'polypeptide(L)'
;MMEKVLGPLPKHMIARADRRAEKYFRRGLRLDWPEGAASRESMKAVWKLPRLQNLVMQHVDHSAGDLIDLLQGLLRYDPDERLKARQALQHPFFTRCHRRCGY
;
A
#
# COMPACT_ATOMS: atom_id res chain seq x y z
N MET A 1 -1.09 4.14 -9.59
CA MET A 1 0.00 3.26 -9.08
C MET A 1 -0.40 2.61 -7.76
N MET A 2 -0.58 3.38 -6.68
CA MET A 2 -0.92 2.82 -5.36
C MET A 2 -2.16 1.94 -5.40
N GLU A 3 -3.21 2.34 -6.13
CA GLU A 3 -4.42 1.51 -6.24
C GLU A 3 -4.20 0.13 -6.84
N LYS A 4 -3.14 -0.05 -7.66
CA LYS A 4 -2.77 -1.38 -8.18
C LYS A 4 -2.06 -2.25 -7.15
N VAL A 5 -1.26 -1.65 -6.28
CA VAL A 5 -0.45 -2.38 -5.29
C VAL A 5 -1.26 -2.68 -4.02
N LEU A 6 -2.02 -1.70 -3.55
CA LEU A 6 -2.68 -1.70 -2.23
C LEU A 6 -4.21 -1.85 -2.30
N GLY A 7 -4.82 -1.63 -3.47
CA GLY A 7 -6.28 -1.61 -3.64
C GLY A 7 -6.86 -0.19 -3.67
N PRO A 8 -8.18 -0.03 -3.85
CA PRO A 8 -8.80 1.27 -4.11
C PRO A 8 -8.64 2.24 -2.94
N LEU A 9 -8.52 3.54 -3.25
CA LEU A 9 -8.46 4.59 -2.24
C LEU A 9 -9.83 4.73 -1.53
N PRO A 10 -9.87 4.86 -0.18
CA PRO A 10 -11.11 5.05 0.54
C PRO A 10 -11.84 6.35 0.14
N LYS A 11 -13.15 6.26 -0.06
CA LYS A 11 -13.97 7.38 -0.58
C LYS A 11 -13.97 8.59 0.35
N HIS A 12 -13.95 8.38 1.66
CA HIS A 12 -13.95 9.48 2.64
C HIS A 12 -12.65 10.29 2.57
N MET A 13 -11.53 9.67 2.21
CA MET A 13 -10.28 10.40 1.99
C MET A 13 -10.32 11.25 0.73
N ILE A 14 -10.96 10.75 -0.34
CA ILE A 14 -11.16 11.53 -1.57
C ILE A 14 -12.05 12.73 -1.28
N ALA A 15 -13.16 12.52 -0.58
CA ALA A 15 -14.10 13.59 -0.22
C ALA A 15 -13.47 14.66 0.69
N ARG A 16 -12.50 14.29 1.54
CA ARG A 16 -11.75 15.20 2.41
C ARG A 16 -10.51 15.81 1.74
N ALA A 17 -10.21 15.45 0.50
CA ALA A 17 -9.01 15.93 -0.18
C ALA A 17 -9.07 17.45 -0.41
N ASP A 18 -7.92 18.11 -0.33
CA ASP A 18 -7.79 19.54 -0.61
C ASP A 18 -8.20 19.86 -2.05
N ARG A 19 -8.73 21.06 -2.31
CA ARG A 19 -9.07 21.54 -3.66
C ARG A 19 -7.91 21.40 -4.66
N ARG A 20 -6.66 21.54 -4.21
CA ARG A 20 -5.46 21.35 -5.06
C ARG A 20 -5.29 19.92 -5.55
N ALA A 21 -5.82 18.95 -4.81
CA ALA A 21 -5.79 17.53 -5.16
C ALA A 21 -6.95 17.11 -6.07
N GLU A 22 -7.97 17.95 -6.25
CA GLU A 22 -9.16 17.65 -7.06
C GLU A 22 -8.80 17.30 -8.51
N LYS A 23 -7.74 17.90 -9.06
CA LYS A 23 -7.20 17.58 -10.40
C LYS A 23 -6.76 16.12 -10.58
N TYR A 24 -6.53 15.37 -9.51
CA TYR A 24 -6.16 13.96 -9.55
C TYR A 24 -7.38 13.04 -9.50
N PHE A 25 -8.59 13.57 -9.28
CA PHE A 25 -9.81 12.79 -9.12
C PHE A 25 -10.83 13.13 -10.20
N ARG A 26 -11.33 12.10 -10.90
CA ARG A 26 -12.46 12.24 -11.81
C ARG A 26 -13.76 12.32 -11.00
N ARG A 27 -14.50 13.42 -11.21
CA ARG A 27 -15.80 13.68 -10.54
C ARG A 27 -15.73 13.55 -9.01
N GLY A 28 -14.58 13.82 -8.40
CA GLY A 28 -14.38 13.73 -6.95
C GLY A 28 -14.60 12.34 -6.33
N LEU A 29 -14.58 11.26 -7.11
CA LEU A 29 -14.94 9.92 -6.60
C LEU A 29 -13.90 8.84 -6.90
N ARG A 30 -13.08 8.99 -7.93
CA ARG A 30 -12.08 8.01 -8.36
C ARG A 30 -10.85 8.72 -8.91
N LEU A 31 -9.69 8.07 -8.84
CA LEU A 31 -8.49 8.60 -9.47
C LEU A 31 -8.72 8.81 -10.97
N ASP A 32 -8.22 9.92 -11.53
CA ASP A 32 -8.28 10.20 -12.96
C ASP A 32 -7.20 9.40 -13.72
N TRP A 33 -7.33 8.08 -13.69
CA TRP A 33 -6.43 7.13 -14.33
C TRP A 33 -7.23 5.92 -14.81
N PRO A 34 -7.00 5.41 -16.03
CA PRO A 34 -5.86 5.64 -16.92
C PRO A 34 -5.93 6.86 -17.85
N GLU A 35 -7.08 7.49 -18.04
CA GLU A 35 -7.26 8.52 -19.08
C GLU A 35 -6.55 9.84 -18.76
N GLY A 36 -6.32 10.16 -17.48
CA GLY A 36 -5.47 11.27 -17.05
C GLY A 36 -3.99 10.91 -16.89
N ALA A 37 -3.54 9.76 -17.42
CA ALA A 37 -2.14 9.36 -17.31
C ALA A 37 -1.20 10.22 -18.15
N ALA A 38 -0.01 10.51 -17.61
CA ALA A 38 0.99 11.36 -18.28
C ALA A 38 1.53 10.78 -19.60
N SER A 39 1.64 9.45 -19.72
CA SER A 39 2.12 8.78 -20.94
C SER A 39 1.66 7.33 -21.03
N ARG A 40 1.75 6.74 -22.23
CA ARG A 40 1.42 5.32 -22.45
C ARG A 40 2.43 4.40 -21.77
N GLU A 41 3.68 4.82 -21.69
CA GLU A 41 4.78 4.14 -21.01
C GLU A 41 4.50 4.08 -19.50
N SER A 42 4.03 5.20 -18.92
CA SER A 42 3.62 5.28 -17.51
C SER A 42 2.44 4.35 -17.23
N MET A 43 1.43 4.31 -18.11
CA MET A 43 0.31 3.36 -17.97
C MET A 43 0.78 1.90 -17.98
N LYS A 44 1.64 1.53 -18.95
CA LYS A 44 2.22 0.18 -19.03
C LYS A 44 3.02 -0.17 -17.78
N ALA A 45 3.81 0.76 -17.25
CA ALA A 45 4.57 0.55 -16.02
C ALA A 45 3.64 0.24 -14.83
N VAL A 46 2.56 1.01 -14.68
CA VAL A 46 1.57 0.79 -13.59
C VAL A 46 0.81 -0.53 -13.77
N TRP A 47 0.48 -0.94 -15.00
CA TRP A 47 -0.17 -2.23 -15.25
C TRP A 47 0.71 -3.44 -14.95
N LYS A 48 2.04 -3.30 -15.10
CA LYS A 48 2.99 -4.38 -14.78
C LYS A 48 3.23 -4.57 -13.28
N LEU A 49 2.74 -3.65 -12.43
CA LEU A 49 2.94 -3.75 -10.99
C LEU A 49 2.14 -4.91 -10.39
N PRO A 50 2.78 -5.81 -9.64
CA PRO A 50 2.07 -6.81 -8.86
C PRO A 50 1.36 -6.18 -7.66
N ARG A 51 0.42 -6.93 -7.07
CA ARG A 51 -0.11 -6.61 -5.74
C ARG A 51 0.99 -6.74 -4.69
N LEU A 52 0.83 -6.05 -3.55
CA LEU A 52 1.80 -6.06 -2.45
C LEU A 52 2.24 -7.48 -2.05
N GLN A 53 1.30 -8.41 -1.93
CA GLN A 53 1.58 -9.81 -1.57
C GLN A 53 2.53 -10.47 -2.59
N ASN A 54 2.23 -10.32 -3.88
CA ASN A 54 3.04 -10.90 -4.96
C ASN A 54 4.44 -10.26 -5.02
N LEU A 55 4.54 -8.95 -4.76
CA LEU A 55 5.83 -8.26 -4.68
C LEU A 55 6.72 -8.84 -3.58
N VAL A 56 6.15 -9.12 -2.40
CA VAL A 56 6.91 -9.70 -1.28
C VAL A 56 7.26 -11.16 -1.56
N MET A 57 6.30 -11.96 -2.06
CA MET A 57 6.53 -13.38 -2.36
C MET A 57 7.55 -13.63 -3.48
N GLN A 58 7.81 -12.65 -4.34
CA GLN A 58 8.90 -12.72 -5.33
C GLN A 58 10.29 -12.69 -4.69
N HIS A 59 10.42 -12.19 -3.46
CA HIS A 59 11.71 -11.91 -2.82
C HIS A 59 11.91 -12.63 -1.48
N VAL A 60 10.87 -13.26 -0.92
CA VAL A 60 10.89 -13.88 0.40
C VAL A 60 10.15 -15.21 0.37
N ASP A 61 10.71 -16.23 1.05
CA ASP A 61 10.10 -17.56 1.19
C ASP A 61 8.71 -17.52 1.86
N HIS A 62 8.02 -18.66 1.85
CA HIS A 62 6.66 -18.90 2.39
C HIS A 62 6.42 -18.46 3.85
N SER A 63 7.49 -18.04 4.55
CA SER A 63 7.46 -17.40 5.87
C SER A 63 7.09 -15.91 5.84
N ALA A 64 6.87 -15.31 4.66
CA ALA A 64 6.64 -13.87 4.50
C ALA A 64 5.29 -13.37 5.03
N GLY A 65 4.41 -14.24 5.54
CA GLY A 65 3.09 -13.86 6.05
C GLY A 65 3.15 -12.73 7.07
N ASP A 66 4.04 -12.84 8.06
CA ASP A 66 4.20 -11.82 9.10
C ASP A 66 4.75 -10.49 8.53
N LEU A 67 5.57 -10.55 7.47
CA LEU A 67 6.07 -9.35 6.79
C LEU A 67 4.98 -8.67 5.95
N ILE A 68 4.19 -9.47 5.23
CA ILE A 68 3.07 -8.99 4.43
C ILE A 68 2.05 -8.30 5.33
N ASP A 69 1.70 -8.92 6.47
CA ASP A 69 0.76 -8.36 7.44
C ASP A 69 1.25 -7.02 7.99
N LEU A 70 2.54 -6.96 8.39
CA LEU A 70 3.18 -5.71 8.82
C LEU A 70 3.09 -4.62 7.74
N LEU A 71 3.45 -4.95 6.49
CA LEU A 71 3.43 -3.99 5.38
C LEU A 71 2.02 -3.54 5.04
N GLN A 72 1.02 -4.43 5.10
CA GLN A 72 -0.38 -4.08 4.92
C GLN A 72 -0.87 -3.13 6.01
N GLY A 73 -0.46 -3.33 7.27
CA GLY A 73 -0.76 -2.41 8.36
C GLY A 73 -0.10 -1.04 8.20
N LEU A 74 1.18 -1.01 7.81
CA LEU A 74 1.95 0.23 7.63
C LEU A 74 1.51 1.05 6.41
N LEU A 75 1.08 0.37 5.33
CA LEU A 75 0.69 1.01 4.06
C LEU A 75 -0.81 1.24 3.93
N ARG A 76 -1.59 1.11 5.01
CA ARG A 76 -3.01 1.50 5.02
C ARG A 76 -3.18 2.96 4.62
N TYR A 77 -4.17 3.22 3.75
CA TYR A 77 -4.48 4.57 3.29
C TYR A 77 -4.94 5.46 4.43
N ASP A 78 -5.91 5.01 5.20
CA ASP A 78 -6.48 5.77 6.31
C ASP A 78 -5.44 5.89 7.43
N PRO A 79 -5.03 7.10 7.83
CA PRO A 79 -4.09 7.30 8.93
C PRO A 79 -4.64 6.82 10.29
N ASP A 80 -5.96 6.83 10.48
CA ASP A 80 -6.59 6.41 11.74
C ASP A 80 -6.56 4.88 11.89
N GLU A 81 -6.59 4.16 10.78
CA GLU A 81 -6.46 2.70 10.73
C GLU A 81 -5.01 2.23 10.51
N ARG A 82 -4.09 3.15 10.18
CA ARG A 82 -2.70 2.81 9.87
C ARG A 82 -1.95 2.40 11.13
N LEU A 83 -1.19 1.31 11.01
CA LEU A 83 -0.38 0.78 12.10
C LEU A 83 0.64 1.83 12.55
N LYS A 84 0.61 2.22 13.84
CA LYS A 84 1.55 3.19 14.40
C LYS A 84 2.92 2.54 14.60
N ALA A 85 3.99 3.34 14.54
CA ALA A 85 5.36 2.84 14.71
C ALA A 85 5.56 2.03 16.01
N ARG A 86 4.99 2.47 17.14
CA ARG A 86 5.07 1.73 18.42
C ARG A 86 4.39 0.37 18.35
N GLN A 87 3.24 0.27 17.66
CA GLN A 87 2.53 -1.00 17.46
C GLN A 87 3.28 -1.89 16.46
N ALA A 88 3.85 -1.30 15.41
CA ALA A 88 4.65 -1.99 14.42
C ALA A 88 5.89 -2.65 15.04
N LEU A 89 6.56 -2.00 16.01
CA LEU A 89 7.70 -2.61 16.72
C LEU A 89 7.31 -3.83 17.57
N GLN A 90 6.04 -3.94 17.96
CA GLN A 90 5.51 -5.10 18.71
C GLN A 90 5.00 -6.22 17.80
N HIS A 91 5.09 -6.04 16.47
CA HIS A 91 4.54 -6.98 15.49
C HIS A 91 5.22 -8.36 15.55
N PRO A 92 4.49 -9.48 15.31
CA PRO A 92 5.04 -10.84 15.19
C PRO A 92 6.29 -10.94 14.33
N PHE A 93 6.36 -10.14 13.27
CA PHE A 93 7.53 -10.03 12.39
C PHE A 93 8.83 -9.74 13.17
N PHE A 94 8.81 -8.76 14.07
CA PHE A 94 9.99 -8.40 14.88
C PHE A 94 10.13 -9.27 16.13
N THR A 95 9.03 -9.73 16.73
CA THR A 95 9.06 -10.49 17.98
C THR A 95 9.41 -11.97 17.80
N ARG A 96 9.06 -12.59 16.66
CA ARG A 96 9.48 -13.97 16.33
C ARG A 96 10.95 -14.07 15.93
N CYS A 97 11.53 -13.01 15.36
CA CYS A 97 12.97 -12.94 15.11
C CYS A 97 13.80 -13.04 16.40
N HIS A 98 13.30 -12.52 17.52
CA HIS A 98 13.98 -12.60 18.82
C HIS A 98 14.11 -14.03 19.35
N ARG A 99 13.27 -14.98 18.92
CA ARG A 99 13.38 -16.40 19.32
C ARG A 99 14.30 -17.24 18.43
N ARG A 100 14.75 -16.70 17.29
CA ARG A 100 15.66 -17.41 16.37
C ARG A 100 17.11 -16.91 16.43
N CYS A 101 17.36 -15.71 16.95
CA CYS A 101 18.69 -15.26 17.33
C CYS A 101 18.87 -15.40 18.85
N GLY A 102 18.96 -16.63 19.33
CA GLY A 102 19.63 -16.89 20.60
C GLY A 102 21.13 -16.92 20.34
N TYR A 103 21.87 -15.98 20.93
CA TYR A 103 23.29 -16.18 21.21
C TYR A 103 23.43 -17.08 22.43
#